data_AF-X1JTL3-F1
#
_entry.id   AF-X1JTL3-F1
#
_cell.length_a   1.000
_cell.length_b   1.000
_cell.length_c   1.000
_cell.angle_alpha   90.00
_cell.angle_beta   90.00
_cell.angle_gamma   90.00
#
_symmetry.space_group_name_H-M   'P 1'
#
loop_
_entity.id
_entity.type
_entity.pdbx_description
1 polymer ?
#
loop_
_entity_poly.entity_id
_entity_poly.type
_entity_poly.pdbx_seq_one_letter_code
_entity_poly.pdbx_strand_id
1 'polypeptide(L)'
;GVKVLMNTKSSYTLHTPVGCDMKELYPSETFWSPLLSALGIANTYAIDTIPSGEVVAVSGQYFRNLSKDDLRRLFAENLVMIDGEAVYTLHSMGMGELAGILNIHLADADGGRSAYEQVCDGKTYAGLPEARISSQYGGGLWAEIDYGDKASVKTRIKDPVGKSVAPGLTVWDGRVIILPYRHDVPLNDYHPARQEMLQAILSELCGNNCPVYAIGVPYMHVFSFELAGRTALFIANSAADEVED
;
A
#
# COMPACT_ATOMS: atom_id res chain seq x y z
N GLY A 1 13.96 -4.47 4.71
CA GLY A 1 13.07 -3.37 4.30
C GLY A 1 12.06 -3.87 3.29
N VAL A 2 10.94 -3.16 3.09
CA VAL A 2 9.90 -3.54 2.12
C VAL A 2 10.48 -3.56 0.70
N LYS A 3 10.20 -4.61 -0.07
CA LYS A 3 10.63 -4.76 -1.48
C LYS A 3 9.54 -4.21 -2.39
N VAL A 4 9.74 -3.03 -2.96
CA VAL A 4 8.83 -2.42 -3.94
C VAL A 4 9.11 -3.06 -5.30
N LEU A 5 8.14 -3.83 -5.81
CA LEU A 5 8.34 -4.58 -7.05
C LEU A 5 8.21 -3.67 -8.27
N MET A 6 9.14 -3.82 -9.21
CA MET A 6 9.12 -3.14 -10.50
C MET A 6 9.51 -4.08 -11.63
N ASN A 7 8.97 -3.85 -12.82
CA ASN A 7 9.37 -4.57 -14.02
C ASN A 7 9.76 -3.59 -15.12
N THR A 8 10.95 -3.79 -15.71
CA THR A 8 11.50 -2.90 -16.73
C THR A 8 10.73 -2.96 -18.05
N LYS A 9 9.82 -3.92 -18.21
CA LYS A 9 9.02 -4.18 -19.40
C LYS A 9 7.53 -3.95 -19.18
N SER A 10 7.11 -3.34 -18.07
CA SER A 10 5.68 -3.16 -17.76
C SER A 10 4.91 -2.45 -18.86
N SER A 11 5.51 -1.49 -19.56
CA SER A 11 4.88 -0.80 -20.70
C SER A 11 4.38 -1.74 -21.81
N TYR A 12 4.90 -2.98 -21.90
CA TYR A 12 4.44 -3.98 -22.87
C TYR A 12 3.22 -4.79 -22.43
N THR A 13 2.86 -4.73 -21.15
CA THR A 13 1.76 -5.50 -20.55
C THR A 13 0.66 -4.62 -19.96
N LEU A 14 0.87 -3.30 -19.90
CA LEU A 14 -0.14 -2.34 -19.48
C LEU A 14 -1.38 -2.42 -20.37
N HIS A 15 -2.55 -2.41 -19.73
CA HIS A 15 -3.80 -2.17 -20.42
C HIS A 15 -4.15 -0.69 -20.25
N THR A 16 -4.16 0.04 -21.36
CA THR A 16 -4.53 1.46 -21.40
C THR A 16 -6.02 1.62 -21.15
N PRO A 17 -6.46 2.56 -20.27
CA PRO A 17 -7.89 2.81 -20.05
C PRO A 17 -8.68 3.17 -21.32
N VAL A 18 -8.10 3.98 -22.22
CA VAL A 18 -8.74 4.47 -23.45
C VAL A 18 -7.88 4.19 -24.68
N GLY A 19 -6.55 4.23 -24.53
CA GLY A 19 -5.59 4.00 -25.61
C GLY A 19 -5.38 5.22 -26.51
N CYS A 20 -5.52 6.43 -25.97
CA CYS A 20 -5.38 7.68 -26.73
C CYS A 20 -4.23 8.59 -26.30
N ASP A 21 -3.64 8.37 -25.11
CA ASP A 21 -2.50 9.15 -24.61
C ASP A 21 -1.31 8.23 -24.27
N MET A 22 -0.10 8.67 -24.63
CA MET A 22 1.16 8.02 -24.27
C MET A 22 1.37 7.92 -22.75
N LYS A 23 0.78 8.83 -21.97
CA LYS A 23 0.83 8.77 -20.50
C LYS A 23 0.15 7.51 -19.94
N GLU A 24 -0.79 6.91 -20.68
CA GLU A 24 -1.42 5.65 -20.29
C GLU A 24 -0.44 4.46 -20.33
N LEU A 25 0.73 4.63 -20.95
CA LEU A 25 1.82 3.66 -20.97
C LEU A 25 2.84 3.88 -19.84
N TYR A 26 2.63 4.86 -18.96
CA TYR A 26 3.53 5.10 -17.83
C TYR A 26 3.16 4.15 -16.68
N PRO A 27 4.07 3.26 -16.26
CA PRO A 27 3.79 2.33 -15.17
C PRO A 27 3.69 3.07 -13.84
N SER A 28 2.68 2.72 -13.04
CA SER A 28 2.42 3.27 -11.70
C SER A 28 3.06 2.46 -10.55
N GLU A 29 4.03 1.58 -10.87
CA GLU A 29 4.59 0.57 -9.94
C GLU A 29 5.35 1.17 -8.75
N THR A 30 5.84 2.41 -8.88
CA THR A 30 6.68 3.06 -7.89
C THR A 30 5.94 3.65 -6.71
N PHE A 31 4.60 3.67 -6.70
CA PHE A 31 3.77 4.36 -5.70
C PHE A 31 4.20 4.11 -4.23
N TRP A 32 4.44 2.86 -3.85
CA TRP A 32 4.79 2.53 -2.46
C TRP A 32 6.14 3.09 -2.00
N SER A 33 7.12 3.25 -2.89
CA SER A 33 8.47 3.70 -2.50
C SER A 33 8.50 5.11 -1.87
N PRO A 34 7.96 6.17 -2.51
CA PRO A 34 7.91 7.50 -1.90
C PRO A 34 6.98 7.54 -0.67
N LEU A 35 5.88 6.77 -0.67
CA LEU A 35 4.99 6.70 0.50
C LEU A 35 5.73 6.12 1.71
N LEU A 36 6.28 4.92 1.59
CA LEU A 36 7.01 4.24 2.68
C LEU A 36 8.18 5.09 3.17
N SER A 37 8.92 5.71 2.25
CA SER A 37 10.04 6.60 2.59
C SER A 37 9.58 7.81 3.41
N ALA A 38 8.45 8.43 3.06
CA ALA A 38 7.89 9.55 3.80
C ALA A 38 7.35 9.15 5.18
N LEU A 39 6.86 7.92 5.33
CA LEU A 39 6.42 7.34 6.59
C LEU A 39 7.58 6.76 7.43
N GLY A 40 8.83 7.00 7.00
CA GLY A 40 10.04 6.53 7.68
C GLY A 40 10.21 5.01 7.67
N ILE A 41 9.58 4.29 6.74
CA ILE A 41 9.68 2.83 6.59
C ILE A 41 10.73 2.49 5.53
N ALA A 42 11.73 1.69 5.93
CA ALA A 42 12.81 1.28 5.05
C ALA A 42 12.29 0.41 3.90
N ASN A 43 12.60 0.83 2.68
CA ASN A 43 12.19 0.16 1.45
C ASN A 43 13.32 0.16 0.41
N THR A 44 13.23 -0.76 -0.55
CA THR A 44 14.14 -0.83 -1.70
C THR A 44 13.40 -1.42 -2.89
N TYR A 45 13.88 -1.15 -4.10
CA TYR A 45 13.31 -1.72 -5.31
C TYR A 45 13.78 -3.16 -5.52
N ALA A 46 12.85 -4.05 -5.90
CA ALA A 46 13.15 -5.36 -6.46
C ALA A 46 12.74 -5.36 -7.93
N ILE A 47 13.74 -5.25 -8.81
CA ILE A 47 13.55 -5.08 -10.25
C ILE A 47 13.63 -6.45 -10.92
N ASP A 48 12.66 -6.75 -11.79
CA ASP A 48 12.62 -7.96 -12.64
C ASP A 48 12.78 -9.28 -11.86
N THR A 49 12.41 -9.29 -10.58
CA THR A 49 12.57 -10.44 -9.68
C THR A 49 11.37 -10.55 -8.72
N ILE A 50 11.07 -11.77 -8.29
CA ILE A 50 10.08 -12.06 -7.24
C ILE A 50 10.83 -12.55 -6.01
N PRO A 51 10.93 -11.74 -4.95
CA PRO A 51 11.50 -12.17 -3.68
C PRO A 51 10.67 -13.27 -3.02
N SER A 52 11.27 -13.96 -2.05
CA SER A 52 10.64 -15.03 -1.27
C SER A 52 10.94 -14.82 0.21
N GLY A 53 9.94 -14.98 1.07
CA GLY A 53 10.06 -14.77 2.52
C GLY A 53 10.17 -13.30 2.93
N GLU A 54 9.79 -12.36 2.05
CA GLU A 54 9.97 -10.93 2.23
C GLU A 54 8.63 -10.22 2.46
N VAL A 55 8.71 -8.94 2.87
CA VAL A 55 7.58 -8.00 2.75
C VAL A 55 7.70 -7.32 1.41
N VAL A 56 6.71 -7.52 0.54
CA VAL A 56 6.70 -7.00 -0.83
C VAL A 56 5.57 -5.99 -1.01
N ALA A 57 5.80 -4.96 -1.80
CA ALA A 57 4.81 -3.96 -2.13
C ALA A 57 4.64 -3.88 -3.65
N VAL A 58 3.40 -3.97 -4.11
CA VAL A 58 3.03 -4.01 -5.51
C VAL A 58 2.01 -2.92 -5.79
N SER A 59 2.24 -2.15 -6.84
CA SER A 59 1.35 -1.07 -7.26
C SER A 59 0.94 -1.23 -8.71
N GLY A 60 -0.18 -0.62 -9.09
CA GLY A 60 -0.53 -0.49 -10.49
C GLY A 60 -0.85 -1.82 -11.17
N GLN A 61 -0.43 -1.96 -12.42
CA GLN A 61 -0.70 -3.17 -13.22
C GLN A 61 0.44 -4.20 -13.20
N TYR A 62 1.37 -4.13 -12.23
CA TYR A 62 2.56 -5.00 -12.18
C TYR A 62 2.25 -6.49 -12.34
N PHE A 63 1.13 -6.97 -11.78
CA PHE A 63 0.72 -8.37 -11.87
C PHE A 63 0.58 -8.89 -13.30
N ARG A 64 0.32 -8.03 -14.29
CA ARG A 64 0.25 -8.41 -15.71
C ARG A 64 1.58 -8.92 -16.26
N ASN A 65 2.68 -8.61 -15.60
CA ASN A 65 4.01 -9.12 -15.96
C ASN A 65 4.26 -10.55 -15.49
N LEU A 66 3.38 -11.12 -14.66
CA LEU A 66 3.59 -12.39 -14.00
C LEU A 66 2.69 -13.49 -14.56
N SER A 67 3.20 -14.72 -14.56
CA SER A 67 2.38 -15.90 -14.78
C SER A 67 1.45 -16.15 -13.58
N LYS A 68 0.39 -16.93 -13.78
CA LYS A 68 -0.51 -17.32 -12.68
C LYS A 68 0.22 -18.08 -11.56
N ASP A 69 1.23 -18.86 -11.90
CA ASP A 69 2.01 -19.63 -10.93
C ASP A 69 2.97 -18.73 -10.15
N ASP A 70 3.57 -17.74 -10.82
CA ASP A 70 4.36 -16.70 -10.16
C ASP A 70 3.51 -15.86 -9.20
N LEU A 71 2.27 -15.51 -9.58
CA LEU A 71 1.34 -14.83 -8.69
C LEU A 71 1.02 -15.67 -7.45
N ARG A 72 0.71 -16.95 -7.62
CA ARG A 72 0.46 -17.85 -6.48
C ARG A 72 1.67 -17.94 -5.57
N ARG A 73 2.87 -18.08 -6.14
CA ARG A 73 4.12 -18.11 -5.38
C ARG A 73 4.33 -16.80 -4.61
N LEU A 74 4.16 -15.65 -5.27
CA LEU A 74 4.30 -14.33 -4.68
C LEU A 74 3.46 -14.19 -3.40
N PHE A 75 2.17 -14.53 -3.48
CA PHE A 75 1.24 -14.43 -2.34
C PHE A 75 1.43 -15.53 -1.28
N ALA A 76 1.91 -16.71 -1.67
CA ALA A 76 2.16 -17.81 -0.73
C ALA A 76 3.44 -17.60 0.11
N GLU A 77 4.48 -17.01 -0.48
CA GLU A 77 5.81 -16.93 0.11
C GLU A 77 6.11 -15.58 0.77
N ASN A 78 5.26 -14.55 0.56
CA ASN A 78 5.53 -13.20 1.03
C ASN A 78 4.34 -12.61 1.80
N LEU A 79 4.62 -11.55 2.57
CA LEU A 79 3.60 -10.61 3.02
C LEU A 79 3.46 -9.54 1.93
N VAL A 80 2.26 -9.38 1.37
CA VAL A 80 2.04 -8.56 0.18
C VAL A 80 1.28 -7.28 0.52
N MET A 81 1.79 -6.13 0.12
CA MET A 81 1.11 -4.84 0.18
C MET A 81 0.63 -4.47 -1.22
N ILE A 82 -0.65 -4.12 -1.39
CA ILE A 82 -1.23 -3.74 -2.69
C ILE A 82 -2.05 -2.46 -2.61
N ASP A 83 -1.98 -1.65 -3.66
CA ASP A 83 -2.81 -0.46 -3.85
C ASP A 83 -4.11 -0.80 -4.62
N GLY A 84 -4.99 0.19 -4.77
CA GLY A 84 -6.30 0.00 -5.42
C GLY A 84 -6.21 -0.42 -6.89
N GLU A 85 -5.18 0.03 -7.62
CA GLU A 85 -4.97 -0.39 -9.02
C GLU A 85 -4.44 -1.82 -9.12
N ALA A 86 -3.55 -2.24 -8.20
CA ALA A 86 -3.11 -3.63 -8.11
C ALA A 86 -4.25 -4.58 -7.74
N VAL A 87 -5.14 -4.17 -6.81
CA VAL A 87 -6.38 -4.91 -6.50
C VAL A 87 -7.23 -5.09 -7.77
N TYR A 88 -7.52 -4.00 -8.49
CA TYR A 88 -8.32 -4.06 -9.72
C TYR A 88 -7.67 -4.97 -10.77
N THR A 89 -6.35 -4.84 -10.95
CA THR A 89 -5.58 -5.66 -11.89
C THR A 89 -5.68 -7.13 -11.54
N LEU A 90 -5.42 -7.49 -10.28
CA LEU A 90 -5.46 -8.87 -9.79
C LEU A 90 -6.84 -9.50 -9.99
N HIS A 91 -7.90 -8.77 -9.63
CA HIS A 91 -9.28 -9.21 -9.84
C HIS A 91 -9.60 -9.39 -11.34
N SER A 92 -9.22 -8.43 -12.18
CA SER A 92 -9.45 -8.49 -13.64
C SER A 92 -8.76 -9.69 -14.31
N MET A 93 -7.67 -10.18 -13.72
CA MET A 93 -6.94 -11.37 -14.17
C MET A 93 -7.58 -12.69 -13.69
N GLY A 94 -8.66 -12.62 -12.92
CA GLY A 94 -9.32 -13.77 -12.29
C GLY A 94 -8.47 -14.41 -11.19
N MET A 95 -7.68 -13.61 -10.48
CA MET A 95 -6.78 -14.04 -9.39
C MET A 95 -7.10 -13.32 -8.06
N GLY A 96 -8.29 -12.71 -7.96
CA GLY A 96 -8.71 -11.91 -6.79
C GLY A 96 -8.77 -12.72 -5.49
N GLU A 97 -8.94 -14.04 -5.59
CA GLU A 97 -8.95 -14.95 -4.44
C GLU A 97 -7.63 -14.93 -3.66
N LEU A 98 -6.50 -14.60 -4.30
CA LEU A 98 -5.19 -14.50 -3.65
C LEU A 98 -5.12 -13.36 -2.62
N ALA A 99 -6.02 -12.38 -2.71
CA ALA A 99 -6.14 -11.26 -1.80
C ALA A 99 -7.53 -11.18 -1.15
N GLY A 100 -8.33 -12.25 -1.25
CA GLY A 100 -9.68 -12.29 -0.67
C GLY A 100 -10.71 -11.37 -1.32
N ILE A 101 -10.48 -10.93 -2.55
CA ILE A 101 -11.35 -10.01 -3.29
C ILE A 101 -12.47 -10.83 -3.93
N LEU A 102 -13.71 -10.65 -3.46
CA LEU A 102 -14.90 -11.30 -4.02
C LEU A 102 -15.47 -10.49 -5.18
N ASN A 103 -15.57 -9.17 -5.00
CA ASN A 103 -15.99 -8.22 -6.03
C ASN A 103 -15.24 -6.91 -5.87
N ILE A 104 -15.22 -6.13 -6.95
CA ILE A 104 -14.68 -4.77 -6.97
C ILE A 104 -15.58 -3.84 -7.76
N HIS A 105 -15.84 -2.66 -7.19
CA HIS A 105 -16.46 -1.53 -7.88
C HIS A 105 -15.53 -0.33 -7.83
N LEU A 106 -15.23 0.26 -8.98
CA LEU A 106 -14.48 1.52 -9.01
C LEU A 106 -15.43 2.66 -8.70
N ALA A 107 -15.08 3.46 -7.70
CA ALA A 107 -15.83 4.63 -7.30
C ALA A 107 -15.09 5.90 -7.69
N ASP A 108 -15.82 6.85 -8.27
CA ASP A 108 -15.31 8.18 -8.61
C ASP A 108 -14.95 8.97 -7.35
N ALA A 109 -13.77 9.59 -7.38
CA ALA A 109 -13.27 10.44 -6.29
C ALA A 109 -14.25 11.60 -5.98
N ASP A 110 -14.80 12.21 -7.03
CA ASP A 110 -15.64 13.41 -6.94
C ASP A 110 -17.15 13.10 -6.91
N GLY A 111 -17.52 11.84 -6.69
CA GLY A 111 -18.93 11.41 -6.70
C GLY A 111 -19.72 11.78 -5.43
N GLY A 112 -19.11 12.47 -4.46
CA GLY A 112 -19.72 12.78 -3.16
C GLY A 112 -19.97 11.56 -2.26
N ARG A 113 -19.51 10.38 -2.66
CA ARG A 113 -19.68 9.11 -1.94
C ARG A 113 -18.72 8.95 -0.77
N SER A 114 -17.59 9.65 -0.78
CA SER A 114 -16.58 9.58 0.26
C SER A 114 -16.19 10.98 0.77
N ALA A 115 -15.80 11.04 2.03
CA ALA A 115 -15.33 12.24 2.70
C ALA A 115 -14.01 12.01 3.42
N TYR A 116 -13.97 10.96 4.24
CA TYR A 116 -12.79 10.60 5.00
C TYR A 116 -12.75 9.10 5.25
N GLU A 117 -11.55 8.59 5.47
CA GLU A 117 -11.29 7.29 6.04
C GLU A 117 -11.16 7.43 7.56
N GLN A 118 -11.71 6.48 8.31
CA GLN A 118 -11.69 6.50 9.77
C GLN A 118 -11.23 5.15 10.33
N VAL A 119 -10.34 5.18 11.31
CA VAL A 119 -9.93 3.99 12.10
C VAL A 119 -11.15 3.32 12.74
N CYS A 120 -11.21 2.00 12.67
CA CYS A 120 -12.29 1.20 13.25
C CYS A 120 -11.84 -0.11 13.92
N ASP A 121 -10.53 -0.32 14.10
CA ASP A 121 -9.97 -1.52 14.75
C ASP A 121 -9.84 -1.38 16.28
N GLY A 122 -10.31 -0.26 16.84
CA GLY A 122 -10.25 0.02 18.28
C GLY A 122 -8.86 0.44 18.79
N LYS A 123 -7.87 0.60 17.91
CA LYS A 123 -6.54 1.09 18.27
C LYS A 123 -6.48 2.62 18.15
N THR A 124 -5.52 3.21 18.86
CA THR A 124 -5.23 4.64 18.81
C THR A 124 -4.02 4.88 17.92
N TYR A 125 -4.14 5.81 16.99
CA TYR A 125 -3.07 6.20 16.07
C TYR A 125 -2.93 7.71 16.06
N ALA A 126 -1.70 8.22 16.10
CA ALA A 126 -1.35 9.63 16.27
C ALA A 126 -2.07 10.25 17.50
N GLY A 127 -2.22 9.47 18.56
CA GLY A 127 -2.95 9.87 19.78
C GLY A 127 -4.48 9.96 19.63
N LEU A 128 -5.05 9.47 18.53
CA LEU A 128 -6.50 9.55 18.24
C LEU A 128 -7.15 8.14 18.12
N PRO A 129 -8.19 7.80 18.92
CA PRO A 129 -8.83 6.48 18.94
C PRO A 129 -9.72 6.19 17.71
N GLU A 130 -10.03 7.22 16.92
CA GLU A 130 -10.75 7.10 15.66
C GLU A 130 -10.15 8.07 14.64
N ALA A 131 -8.82 8.03 14.49
CA ALA A 131 -8.10 8.94 13.61
C ALA A 131 -8.74 8.97 12.21
N ARG A 132 -8.85 10.18 11.65
CA ARG A 132 -9.47 10.43 10.35
C ARG A 132 -8.43 10.92 9.36
N ILE A 133 -8.50 10.41 8.14
CA ILE A 133 -7.66 10.82 7.03
C ILE A 133 -8.61 11.24 5.90
N SER A 134 -8.35 12.38 5.26
CA SER A 134 -9.18 12.82 4.13
C SER A 134 -9.20 11.76 3.03
N SER A 135 -10.35 11.57 2.40
CA SER A 135 -10.47 10.74 1.19
C SER A 135 -10.88 11.56 -0.05
N GLN A 136 -10.91 12.89 0.07
CA GLN A 136 -11.46 13.81 -0.95
C GLN A 136 -10.41 14.49 -1.83
N TYR A 137 -9.11 14.35 -1.55
CA TYR A 137 -8.08 15.09 -2.29
C TYR A 137 -6.88 14.20 -2.65
N GLY A 138 -6.57 13.99 -3.94
CA GLY A 138 -5.45 13.12 -4.35
C GLY A 138 -5.68 11.60 -4.20
N GLY A 139 -6.82 11.16 -3.66
CA GLY A 139 -7.14 9.75 -3.48
C GLY A 139 -7.38 8.95 -4.77
N GLY A 140 -7.47 9.63 -5.92
CA GLY A 140 -7.88 9.06 -7.20
C GLY A 140 -9.14 8.20 -7.09
N LEU A 141 -9.38 7.36 -8.10
CA LEU A 141 -10.41 6.33 -8.02
C LEU A 141 -10.12 5.43 -6.81
N TRP A 142 -11.13 5.01 -6.07
CA TRP A 142 -10.94 4.01 -5.02
C TRP A 142 -11.72 2.74 -5.33
N ALA A 143 -11.17 1.62 -4.90
CA ALA A 143 -11.72 0.29 -5.08
C ALA A 143 -12.66 -0.01 -3.91
N GLU A 144 -13.96 -0.03 -4.18
CA GLU A 144 -14.95 -0.60 -3.28
C GLU A 144 -14.86 -2.11 -3.38
N ILE A 145 -14.30 -2.74 -2.34
CA ILE A 145 -13.95 -4.15 -2.33
C ILE A 145 -14.86 -4.91 -1.38
N ASP A 146 -15.52 -5.92 -1.91
CA ASP A 146 -16.16 -6.96 -1.11
C ASP A 146 -15.12 -8.01 -0.77
N TYR A 147 -14.83 -8.17 0.52
CA TYR A 147 -13.86 -9.17 0.97
C TYR A 147 -14.51 -10.46 1.46
N GLY A 148 -13.72 -11.54 1.42
CA GLY A 148 -14.01 -12.77 2.15
C GLY A 148 -14.02 -12.59 3.68
N ASP A 149 -14.44 -13.64 4.38
CA ASP A 149 -14.62 -13.70 5.84
C ASP A 149 -13.34 -13.47 6.67
N LYS A 150 -12.16 -13.68 6.08
CA LYS A 150 -10.87 -13.46 6.74
C LYS A 150 -10.37 -12.02 6.74
N ALA A 151 -11.17 -11.05 6.29
CA ALA A 151 -10.76 -9.66 6.26
C ALA A 151 -10.73 -9.02 7.65
N SER A 152 -9.58 -8.47 8.02
CA SER A 152 -9.40 -7.59 9.18
C SER A 152 -9.38 -6.14 8.69
N VAL A 153 -10.55 -5.51 8.68
CA VAL A 153 -10.74 -4.12 8.27
C VAL A 153 -10.20 -3.18 9.37
N LYS A 154 -9.16 -2.40 9.05
CA LYS A 154 -8.50 -1.48 10.00
C LYS A 154 -9.17 -0.11 10.03
N THR A 155 -9.68 0.31 8.88
CA THR A 155 -10.38 1.57 8.70
C THR A 155 -11.61 1.40 7.81
N ARG A 156 -12.52 2.36 7.85
CA ARG A 156 -13.67 2.44 6.94
C ARG A 156 -13.74 3.79 6.27
N ILE A 157 -14.10 3.77 4.99
CA ILE A 157 -14.43 4.98 4.23
C ILE A 157 -15.82 5.44 4.65
N LYS A 158 -15.93 6.73 4.94
CA LYS A 158 -17.14 7.42 5.39
C LYS A 158 -17.59 8.44 4.34
N ASP A 159 -18.90 8.60 4.21
CA ASP A 159 -19.50 9.69 3.44
C ASP A 159 -19.49 11.02 4.23
N PRO A 160 -19.93 12.16 3.62
CA PRO A 160 -19.95 13.46 4.29
C PRO A 160 -20.83 13.54 5.55
N VAL A 161 -21.74 12.59 5.77
CA VAL A 161 -22.60 12.52 6.96
C VAL A 161 -22.12 11.48 7.98
N GLY A 162 -20.96 10.84 7.73
CA GLY A 162 -20.30 9.90 8.63
C GLY A 162 -20.78 8.45 8.53
N LYS A 163 -21.62 8.11 7.55
CA LYS A 163 -22.04 6.73 7.30
C LYS A 163 -20.90 5.97 6.62
N SER A 164 -20.67 4.74 7.06
CA SER A 164 -19.71 3.86 6.38
C SER A 164 -20.23 3.44 5.02
N VAL A 165 -19.39 3.63 4.00
CA VAL A 165 -19.70 3.27 2.61
C VAL A 165 -18.87 2.09 2.11
N ALA A 166 -17.65 1.90 2.63
CA ALA A 166 -16.80 0.78 2.23
C ALA A 166 -15.68 0.49 3.26
N PRO A 167 -15.02 -0.68 3.17
CA PRO A 167 -13.73 -0.92 3.84
C PRO A 167 -12.65 0.05 3.33
N GLY A 168 -11.77 0.49 4.23
CA GLY A 168 -10.54 1.22 3.92
C GLY A 168 -9.33 0.28 3.93
N LEU A 169 -8.22 0.72 4.52
CA LEU A 169 -7.06 -0.12 4.86
C LEU A 169 -7.50 -1.44 5.50
N THR A 170 -7.15 -2.55 4.85
CA THR A 170 -7.60 -3.89 5.24
C THR A 170 -6.43 -4.86 5.21
N VAL A 171 -6.41 -5.81 6.15
CA VAL A 171 -5.48 -6.95 6.13
C VAL A 171 -6.27 -8.22 5.88
N TRP A 172 -5.99 -8.93 4.79
CA TRP A 172 -6.62 -10.22 4.49
C TRP A 172 -5.72 -11.39 4.89
N ASP A 173 -6.31 -12.37 5.60
CA ASP A 173 -5.68 -13.62 6.06
C ASP A 173 -4.33 -13.41 6.78
N GLY A 174 -4.16 -12.27 7.44
CA GLY A 174 -2.91 -11.89 8.13
C GLY A 174 -1.69 -11.77 7.21
N ARG A 175 -1.87 -11.62 5.89
CA ARG A 175 -0.76 -11.64 4.92
C ARG A 175 -0.83 -10.58 3.83
N VAL A 176 -2.02 -10.13 3.47
CA VAL A 176 -2.19 -9.15 2.38
C VAL A 176 -2.69 -7.83 2.95
N ILE A 177 -1.84 -6.79 2.92
CA ILE A 177 -2.19 -5.42 3.31
C ILE A 177 -2.72 -4.70 2.09
N ILE A 178 -3.93 -4.16 2.17
CA ILE A 178 -4.63 -3.57 1.03
C ILE A 178 -4.98 -2.13 1.36
N LEU A 179 -4.42 -1.21 0.57
CA LEU A 179 -4.79 0.20 0.57
C LEU A 179 -5.70 0.44 -0.65
N PRO A 180 -7.01 0.68 -0.47
CA PRO A 180 -7.98 0.57 -1.57
C PRO A 180 -8.03 1.80 -2.50
N TYR A 181 -6.96 2.58 -2.58
CA TYR A 181 -6.90 3.81 -3.36
C TYR A 181 -6.02 3.62 -4.59
N ARG A 182 -6.47 4.12 -5.74
CA ARG A 182 -5.64 4.27 -6.94
C ARG A 182 -5.02 5.65 -6.89
N HIS A 183 -3.71 5.72 -6.67
CA HIS A 183 -3.05 7.00 -6.46
C HIS A 183 -2.48 7.56 -7.75
N ASP A 184 -2.98 8.71 -8.17
CA ASP A 184 -2.23 9.60 -9.06
C ASP A 184 -1.26 10.49 -8.24
N VAL A 185 -1.66 10.92 -7.03
CA VAL A 185 -0.82 11.66 -6.08
C VAL A 185 -1.22 11.35 -4.62
N PRO A 186 -0.36 10.71 -3.79
CA PRO A 186 -0.78 10.17 -2.50
C PRO A 186 -0.73 11.17 -1.33
N LEU A 187 -1.19 12.40 -1.54
CA LEU A 187 -1.03 13.48 -0.55
C LEU A 187 -1.68 13.17 0.80
N ASN A 188 -2.85 12.52 0.80
CA ASN A 188 -3.56 12.19 2.04
C ASN A 188 -2.90 11.07 2.84
N ASP A 189 -2.09 10.22 2.19
CA ASP A 189 -1.44 9.10 2.86
C ASP A 189 -0.17 9.51 3.60
N TYR A 190 0.33 10.73 3.36
CA TYR A 190 1.35 11.38 4.19
C TYR A 190 0.76 11.90 5.50
N HIS A 191 0.08 11.03 6.25
CA HIS A 191 -0.59 11.36 7.50
C HIS A 191 0.04 10.58 8.66
N PRO A 192 0.29 11.20 9.83
CA PRO A 192 0.86 10.51 11.00
C PRO A 192 0.08 9.26 11.42
N ALA A 193 -1.25 9.31 11.37
CA ALA A 193 -2.07 8.12 11.63
C ALA A 193 -1.83 7.00 10.60
N ARG A 194 -1.59 7.31 9.32
CA ARG A 194 -1.23 6.29 8.30
C ARG A 194 0.12 5.66 8.60
N GLN A 195 1.10 6.48 9.00
CA GLN A 195 2.43 6.03 9.42
C GLN A 195 2.30 5.01 10.55
N GLU A 196 1.66 5.39 11.66
CA GLU A 196 1.53 4.50 12.82
C GLU A 196 0.69 3.26 12.51
N MET A 197 -0.36 3.36 11.69
CA MET A 197 -1.15 2.21 11.23
C MET A 197 -0.30 1.20 10.46
N LEU A 198 0.45 1.63 9.44
CA LEU A 198 1.27 0.73 8.65
C LEU A 198 2.42 0.15 9.48
N GLN A 199 3.06 0.94 10.33
CA GLN A 199 4.09 0.45 11.24
C GLN A 199 3.52 -0.62 12.18
N ALA A 200 2.38 -0.36 12.85
CA ALA A 200 1.75 -1.31 13.75
C ALA A 200 1.33 -2.61 13.05
N ILE A 201 0.76 -2.53 11.84
CA ILE A 201 0.41 -3.71 11.05
C ILE A 201 1.68 -4.50 10.69
N LEU A 202 2.73 -3.84 10.22
CA LEU A 202 3.99 -4.50 9.88
C LEU A 202 4.63 -5.16 11.11
N SER A 203 4.61 -4.52 12.28
CA SER A 203 5.13 -5.12 13.52
C SER A 203 4.33 -6.37 13.90
N GLU A 204 3.00 -6.28 13.84
CA GLU A 204 2.09 -7.37 14.21
C GLU A 204 2.27 -8.58 13.30
N LEU A 205 2.41 -8.37 12.00
CA LEU A 205 2.48 -9.45 11.01
C LEU A 205 3.90 -10.02 10.83
N CYS A 206 4.95 -9.20 10.95
CA CYS A 206 6.32 -9.63 10.62
C CYS A 206 7.13 -10.06 11.85
N GLY A 207 6.76 -9.63 13.06
CA GLY A 207 7.54 -9.88 14.28
C GLY A 207 9.00 -9.47 14.10
N ASN A 208 9.93 -10.42 14.25
CA ASN A 208 11.37 -10.17 14.13
C ASN A 208 11.84 -9.83 12.70
N ASN A 209 11.04 -10.12 11.68
CA ASN A 209 11.36 -9.81 10.28
C ASN A 209 10.76 -8.47 9.83
N CYS A 210 10.30 -7.65 10.78
CA CYS A 210 9.70 -6.36 10.47
C CYS A 210 10.69 -5.43 9.74
N PRO A 211 10.28 -4.75 8.66
CA PRO A 211 11.07 -3.68 8.08
C PRO A 211 11.47 -2.65 9.13
N VAL A 212 12.72 -2.20 9.11
CA VAL A 212 13.17 -1.11 9.97
C VAL A 212 12.36 0.15 9.64
N TYR A 213 11.89 0.86 10.66
CA TYR A 213 11.23 2.15 10.50
C TYR A 213 11.53 3.09 11.66
N ALA A 214 11.36 4.39 11.43
CA ALA A 214 11.54 5.41 12.46
C ALA A 214 10.27 5.61 13.31
N ILE A 215 10.41 5.79 14.62
CA ILE A 215 9.31 5.92 15.58
C ILE A 215 9.30 7.33 16.17
N GLY A 216 8.15 8.01 16.14
CA GLY A 216 7.98 9.30 16.79
C GLY A 216 8.77 10.48 16.19
N VAL A 217 9.47 10.26 15.07
CA VAL A 217 10.31 11.26 14.41
C VAL A 217 9.81 11.50 12.97
N PRO A 218 8.89 12.46 12.76
CA PRO A 218 8.38 12.77 11.43
C PRO A 218 9.52 13.27 10.52
N TYR A 219 9.39 13.06 9.21
CA TYR A 219 10.39 13.44 8.20
C TYR A 219 11.77 12.76 8.33
N MET A 220 11.86 11.70 9.14
CA MET A 220 13.04 10.83 9.18
C MET A 220 12.93 9.76 8.09
N HIS A 221 13.90 9.72 7.19
CA HIS A 221 14.00 8.67 6.18
C HIS A 221 15.00 7.60 6.62
N VAL A 222 14.59 6.33 6.50
CA VAL A 222 15.44 5.18 6.79
C VAL A 222 15.65 4.39 5.52
N PHE A 223 16.90 4.15 5.16
CA PHE A 223 17.29 3.29 4.05
C PHE A 223 18.06 2.09 4.60
N SER A 224 17.76 0.90 4.08
CA SER A 224 18.38 -0.35 4.51
C SER A 224 19.02 -1.04 3.32
N PHE A 225 20.31 -1.34 3.42
CA PHE A 225 21.09 -1.99 2.39
C PHE A 225 21.80 -3.22 2.94
N GLU A 226 21.91 -4.25 2.12
CA GLU A 226 22.78 -5.38 2.40
C GLU A 226 24.15 -5.14 1.75
N LEU A 227 25.19 -5.06 2.57
CA LEU A 227 26.57 -4.85 2.17
C LEU A 227 27.43 -6.00 2.67
N ALA A 228 27.78 -6.93 1.77
CA ALA A 228 28.71 -8.03 2.05
C ALA A 228 28.38 -8.83 3.33
N GLY A 229 27.11 -9.18 3.53
CA GLY A 229 26.64 -9.94 4.70
C GLY A 229 26.44 -9.10 5.96
N ARG A 230 26.39 -7.77 5.83
CA ARG A 230 26.01 -6.84 6.90
C ARG A 230 24.86 -5.97 6.42
N THR A 231 23.90 -5.72 7.30
CA THR A 231 22.89 -4.69 7.08
C THR A 231 23.47 -3.33 7.44
N ALA A 232 23.49 -2.40 6.48
CA ALA A 232 23.79 -1.00 6.71
C ALA A 232 22.50 -0.18 6.69
N LEU A 233 22.34 0.68 7.70
CA LEU A 233 21.23 1.62 7.80
C LEU A 233 21.76 3.02 7.53
N PHE A 234 21.12 3.73 6.60
CA PHE A 234 21.34 5.15 6.38
C PHE A 234 20.10 5.90 6.85
N ILE A 235 20.31 6.84 7.75
CA ILE A 235 19.25 7.63 8.36
C ILE A 235 19.46 9.08 7.89
N ALA A 236 18.42 9.66 7.30
CA ALA A 236 18.44 11.04 6.82
C ALA A 236 17.32 11.82 7.49
N ASN A 237 17.70 12.81 8.31
CA ASN A 237 16.78 13.76 8.90
C ASN A 237 16.44 14.86 7.89
N SER A 238 15.20 14.87 7.40
CA SER A 238 14.67 15.94 6.55
C SER A 238 13.79 16.92 7.33
N ALA A 239 13.70 16.79 8.66
CA ALA A 239 13.04 17.78 9.49
C ALA A 239 13.88 19.06 9.60
N ALA A 240 13.23 20.15 9.97
CA ALA A 240 13.92 21.40 10.28
C ALA A 240 14.57 21.39 11.68
N ASP A 241 14.18 20.43 12.52
CA ASP A 241 14.62 20.30 13.91
C ASP A 241 15.66 19.17 14.04
N GLU A 242 16.54 19.32 15.03
CA GLU A 242 17.44 18.24 15.45
C GLU A 242 16.62 17.11 16.07
N VAL A 243 17.03 15.88 15.76
CA VAL A 243 16.48 14.67 16.39
C VAL A 243 17.55 14.17 17.33
N GLU A 244 17.26 14.18 18.63
CA GLU A 244 18.15 13.61 19.65
C GLU A 244 18.16 12.08 19.57
N ASP A 245 19.33 11.48 19.80
CA ASP A 245 19.59 10.03 19.78
C ASP A 245 18.85 9.25 20.88
#